data_AF-A0A2E4DV18-F1
#
_entry.id   AF-A0A2E4DV18-F1
#
_cell.length_a   1.000
_cell.length_b   1.000
_cell.length_c   1.000
_cell.angle_alpha   90.00
_cell.angle_beta   90.00
_cell.angle_gamma   90.00
#
_symmetry.space_group_name_H-M   'P 1'
#
loop_
_entity.id
_entity.type
_entity.pdbx_description
1 polymer ?
#
loop_
_entity_poly.entity_id
_entity_poly.type
_entity_poly.pdbx_seq_one_letter_code
_entity_poly.pdbx_strand_id
1 'polypeptide(L)'
;GAAFLSFGLMVSSMTRNQIVSALTSFGVLLVFWIIGSFADRAGSLSRFFKYISLTEHLNDFTRGVIVVKDIIYYLSFTFICVFLTIKSIESEKWK
;
A
#
# COMPACT_ATOMS: atom_id res chain seq x y z
N GLY A 1 -4.54 9.02 1.52
CA GLY A 1 -3.28 9.80 1.61
C GLY A 1 -2.22 9.09 2.45
N ALA A 2 -2.44 8.97 3.77
CA ALA A 2 -1.46 8.41 4.71
C ALA A 2 -0.88 7.05 4.30
N ALA A 3 -1.70 6.11 3.82
CA ALA A 3 -1.24 4.80 3.34
C ALA A 3 -0.18 4.86 2.24
N PHE A 4 -0.37 5.72 1.25
CA PHE A 4 0.57 5.89 0.13
C PHE A 4 1.89 6.51 0.63
N LEU A 5 1.79 7.52 1.51
CA LEU A 5 2.95 8.16 2.11
C LEU A 5 3.75 7.21 3.01
N SER A 6 3.07 6.44 3.86
CA SER A 6 3.71 5.46 4.73
C SER A 6 4.43 4.38 3.94
N PHE A 7 3.85 3.94 2.82
CA PHE A 7 4.50 2.97 1.94
C PHE A 7 5.75 3.56 1.28
N GLY A 8 5.68 4.78 0.75
CA GLY A 8 6.84 5.47 0.19
C GLY A 8 7.96 5.69 1.22
N LEU A 9 7.61 6.04 2.46
CA LEU A 9 8.56 6.16 3.57
C LEU A 9 9.25 4.82 3.88
N MET A 10 8.49 3.72 3.90
CA MET A 10 9.02 2.38 4.11
C MET A 10 10.04 2.02 3.04
N VAL A 11 9.70 2.17 1.76
CA VAL A 11 10.61 1.87 0.64
C VAL A 11 11.86 2.77 0.70
N SER A 12 11.68 4.06 1.03
CA SER A 12 12.78 5.00 1.18
C SER A 12 13.73 4.64 2.32
N SER A 13 13.22 4.12 3.44
CA SER A 13 14.06 3.68 4.56
C SER A 13 14.86 2.41 4.26
N MET A 14 14.45 1.63 3.27
CA MET A 14 15.11 0.38 2.86
C MET A 14 16.10 0.58 1.71
N THR A 15 16.10 1.75 1.06
CA THR A 15 16.84 2.00 -0.18
C THR A 15 17.80 3.17 0.00
N ARG A 16 19.08 2.99 -0.32
CA ARG A 16 20.09 4.07 -0.25
C ARG A 16 20.00 5.07 -1.41
N ASN A 17 19.46 4.64 -2.55
CA ASN A 17 19.32 5.48 -3.75
C ASN A 17 17.89 6.01 -3.88
N GLN A 18 17.74 7.35 -3.80
CA GLN A 18 16.44 8.02 -3.85
C GLN A 18 15.66 7.78 -5.15
N ILE A 19 16.37 7.67 -6.29
CA ILE A 19 15.75 7.40 -7.59
C ILE A 19 15.14 6.00 -7.59
N VAL A 20 15.89 5.01 -7.08
CA VAL A 20 15.40 3.62 -6.97
C VAL A 20 14.21 3.57 -6.01
N SER A 21 14.29 4.24 -4.86
CA SER A 21 13.18 4.34 -3.90
C SER A 21 11.90 4.88 -4.56
N ALA A 22 12.01 5.99 -5.31
CA ALA A 22 10.88 6.62 -5.97
C ALA A 22 10.25 5.71 -7.03
N LEU A 23 11.07 5.10 -7.88
CA LEU A 23 10.60 4.19 -8.94
C LEU A 23 9.95 2.93 -8.36
N THR A 24 10.55 2.32 -7.33
CA THR A 24 9.97 1.15 -6.66
C THR A 24 8.66 1.50 -5.97
N SER A 25 8.61 2.63 -5.24
CA SER A 25 7.39 3.10 -4.58
C SER A 25 6.27 3.31 -5.59
N PHE A 26 6.56 4.05 -6.67
CA PHE A 26 5.61 4.32 -7.74
C PHE A 26 5.14 3.03 -8.42
N GLY A 27 6.07 2.14 -8.79
CA GLY A 27 5.76 0.88 -9.47
C GLY A 27 4.84 -0.02 -8.64
N VAL A 28 5.10 -0.18 -7.35
CA VAL A 28 4.25 -1.01 -6.48
C VAL A 28 2.89 -0.38 -6.25
N LEU A 29 2.82 0.94 -6.04
CA LEU A 29 1.55 1.65 -5.90
C LEU A 29 0.72 1.59 -7.20
N LEU A 30 1.37 1.63 -8.36
CA LEU A 30 0.71 1.45 -9.66
C LEU A 30 0.12 0.04 -9.79
N VAL A 31 0.83 -1.00 -9.33
CA VAL A 31 0.28 -2.36 -9.28
C VAL A 31 -0.96 -2.42 -8.39
N PHE A 32 -0.93 -1.87 -7.18
CA PHE A 32 -2.12 -1.81 -6.33
C PHE A 32 -3.28 -1.04 -6.95
N TRP A 33 -2.97 -0.05 -7.79
CA TRP A 33 -3.97 0.72 -8.49
C TRP A 33 -4.71 -0.10 -9.55
N ILE A 34 -3.97 -0.85 -10.38
CA ILE A 34 -4.55 -1.61 -11.50
C ILE A 34 -5.05 -3.01 -11.11
N ILE A 35 -4.57 -3.59 -10.01
CA ILE A 35 -4.87 -4.99 -9.65
C ILE A 35 -6.37 -5.25 -9.49
N GLY A 36 -7.13 -4.27 -8.98
CA GLY A 36 -8.58 -4.37 -8.84
C GLY A 36 -9.29 -4.53 -10.19
N SER A 37 -8.86 -3.77 -11.21
CA SER A 37 -9.42 -3.82 -12.57
C SER A 37 -9.18 -5.15 -13.29
N PHE A 38 -8.12 -5.87 -12.92
CA PHE A 38 -7.81 -7.19 -13.47
C PHE A 38 -8.30 -8.35 -12.58
N ALA A 39 -8.77 -8.06 -11.37
CA ALA A 39 -9.15 -9.09 -10.39
C ALA A 39 -10.24 -10.02 -10.92
N ASP A 40 -11.22 -9.49 -11.67
CA ASP A 40 -12.31 -10.30 -12.24
C ASP A 40 -11.85 -11.34 -13.27
N ARG A 41 -10.66 -11.15 -13.85
CA ARG A 41 -10.05 -12.13 -14.77
C ARG A 41 -9.31 -13.25 -14.04
N ALA A 42 -9.13 -13.15 -12.72
CA ALA A 42 -8.35 -14.09 -11.92
C ALA A 42 -9.16 -15.29 -11.39
N GLY A 43 -10.43 -15.43 -11.77
CA GLY A 43 -11.29 -16.55 -11.36
C GLY A 43 -11.40 -16.67 -9.84
N SER A 44 -10.98 -17.81 -9.28
CA SER A 44 -11.02 -18.10 -7.84
C SER A 44 -10.24 -17.10 -6.97
N LEU A 45 -9.24 -16.41 -7.53
CA LEU A 45 -8.43 -15.41 -6.81
C LEU A 45 -9.00 -13.99 -6.91
N SER A 46 -10.10 -13.77 -7.63
CA SER A 46 -10.70 -12.43 -7.82
C SER A 46 -10.94 -11.73 -6.49
N ARG A 47 -11.52 -12.42 -5.49
CA ARG A 47 -11.81 -11.84 -4.18
C ARG A 47 -10.54 -11.38 -3.45
N PHE A 48 -9.46 -12.14 -3.57
CA PHE A 48 -8.18 -11.81 -2.93
C PHE A 48 -7.55 -10.56 -3.57
N PHE A 49 -7.54 -10.48 -4.91
CA PHE A 49 -7.01 -9.31 -5.61
C PHE A 49 -7.85 -8.06 -5.43
N LYS A 50 -9.19 -8.17 -5.33
CA LYS A 50 -10.06 -7.06 -4.97
C LYS A 50 -9.77 -6.54 -3.55
N TYR A 51 -9.56 -7.44 -2.59
CA TYR A 51 -9.24 -7.07 -1.21
C TYR A 51 -7.87 -6.38 -1.07
N ILE A 52 -6.90 -6.74 -1.90
CA ILE A 52 -5.57 -6.11 -1.88
C ILE A 52 -5.58 -4.75 -2.60
N SER A 53 -6.54 -4.51 -3.49
CA SER A 53 -6.59 -3.27 -4.25
C SER A 53 -6.95 -2.09 -3.35
N LEU A 54 -6.00 -1.16 -3.20
CA LEU A 54 -6.23 0.12 -2.52
C LEU A 54 -7.38 0.89 -3.21
N THR A 55 -7.47 0.82 -4.54
CA THR A 55 -8.50 1.52 -5.32
C THR A 55 -9.90 0.99 -5.05
N GLU A 56 -10.06 -0.33 -4.86
CA GLU A 56 -11.38 -0.92 -4.62
C GLU A 56 -11.98 -0.39 -3.33
N HIS A 57 -11.17 -0.32 -2.26
CA HIS A 57 -11.55 0.32 -1.00
C HIS A 57 -11.76 1.83 -1.13
N LEU A 58 -11.09 2.50 -2.09
CA LEU A 58 -11.25 3.93 -2.35
C LEU A 58 -12.55 4.27 -3.11
N ASN A 59 -13.07 3.35 -3.91
CA ASN A 59 -14.26 3.57 -4.72
C ASN A 59 -15.51 3.82 -3.85
N ASP A 60 -15.66 3.05 -2.75
CA ASP A 60 -16.75 3.24 -1.78
C ASP A 60 -16.70 4.66 -1.20
N PHE A 61 -15.52 5.12 -0.77
CA PHE A 61 -15.31 6.49 -0.28
C PHE A 61 -15.63 7.57 -1.33
N THR A 62 -15.23 7.35 -2.58
CA THR A 62 -15.46 8.31 -3.68
C THR A 62 -16.96 8.46 -3.99
N ARG A 63 -17.75 7.42 -3.72
CA ARG A 63 -19.22 7.43 -3.82
C ARG A 63 -19.91 8.01 -2.57
N GLY A 64 -19.14 8.47 -1.59
CA GLY A 64 -19.65 9.00 -0.31
C GLY A 64 -20.07 7.91 0.69
N VAL A 65 -19.75 6.65 0.42
CA VAL A 65 -20.04 5.54 1.33
C VAL A 65 -18.83 5.28 2.22
N ILE A 66 -19.04 5.42 3.53
CA ILE A 66 -17.99 5.14 4.52
C ILE A 66 -18.27 3.77 5.12
N VAL A 67 -17.47 2.78 4.74
CA VAL A 67 -17.53 1.44 5.34
C VAL A 67 -16.37 1.27 6.32
N VAL A 68 -16.67 0.79 7.53
CA VAL A 68 -15.67 0.57 8.59
C VAL A 68 -14.54 -0.36 8.14
N LYS A 69 -14.85 -1.35 7.30
CA LYS A 69 -13.86 -2.29 6.73
C LYS A 69 -12.74 -1.55 5.99
N ASP A 70 -13.07 -0.49 5.24
CA ASP A 70 -12.11 0.24 4.41
C ASP A 70 -11.24 1.13 5.29
N ILE A 71 -11.81 1.74 6.33
CA ILE A 71 -11.07 2.52 7.33
C ILE A 71 -10.04 1.63 8.02
N ILE A 72 -10.47 0.47 8.53
CA ILE A 72 -9.59 -0.48 9.22
C ILE A 72 -8.49 -0.97 8.27
N TYR A 73 -8.82 -1.23 7.00
CA TYR A 73 -7.84 -1.62 5.99
C TYR A 73 -6.75 -0.56 5.82
N TYR A 74 -7.12 0.69 5.59
CA TYR A 74 -6.17 1.79 5.40
C TYR A 74 -5.33 2.06 6.66
N LEU A 75 -5.93 2.04 7.85
CA LEU A 75 -5.20 2.23 9.10
C LEU A 75 -4.21 1.10 9.36
N SER A 76 -4.61 -0.15 9.13
CA SER A 76 -3.74 -1.32 9.30
C SER A 76 -2.56 -1.27 8.32
N PHE A 77 -2.81 -0.96 7.06
CA PHE A 77 -1.77 -0.81 6.05
C PHE A 77 -0.79 0.31 6.40
N THR A 78 -1.28 1.47 6.83
CA THR A 78 -0.44 2.58 7.29
C THR A 78 0.41 2.18 8.49
N PHE A 79 -0.21 1.56 9.50
CA PHE A 79 0.49 1.12 10.70
C PHE A 79 1.64 0.15 10.38
N ILE A 80 1.38 -0.86 9.55
CA ILE A 80 2.40 -1.83 9.14
C ILE A 80 3.56 -1.15 8.42
N CYS A 81 3.27 -0.25 7.46
CA CYS A 81 4.32 0.45 6.72
C CYS A 81 5.18 1.34 7.64
N VAL A 82 4.56 2.07 8.57
CA VAL A 82 5.29 2.91 9.55
C VAL A 82 6.11 2.04 10.49
N PHE A 83 5.55 0.93 10.99
CA PHE A 83 6.27 -0.01 11.84
C PHE A 83 7.51 -0.57 11.13
N LEU A 84 7.37 -1.00 9.88
CA LEU A 84 8.49 -1.49 9.07
C LEU A 84 9.52 -0.39 8.78
N THR A 85 9.08 0.85 8.59
CA THR A 85 9.99 2.01 8.44
C THR A 85 10.86 2.18 9.69
N ILE A 86 10.26 2.14 10.88
CA ILE A 86 10.97 2.24 12.16
C ILE A 86 11.98 1.10 12.29
N LYS A 87 11.56 -0.14 11.98
CA LYS A 87 12.44 -1.31 12.03
C LYS A 87 13.61 -1.26 11.04
N SER A 88 13.38 -0.73 9.84
CA SER A 88 14.45 -0.52 8.85
C SER A 88 15.50 0.47 9.37
N ILE A 89 15.05 1.58 9.95
CA ILE A 89 15.93 2.61 10.53
C ILE A 89 16.68 2.06 11.75
N GLU A 90 16.01 1.32 12.63
CA GLU A 90 16.68 0.65 13.75
C GLU A 90 17.78 -0.28 13.25
N SER A 91 17.47 -1.19 12.31
CA SER A 91 18.45 -2.13 11.74
C SER A 91 19.72 -1.46 11.21
N GLU A 92 19.59 -0.33 10.50
CA GLU A 92 20.76 0.43 10.02
C GLU A 92 21.57 1.11 11.13
N LYS A 93 20.96 1.42 12.29
CA LYS A 93 21.70 1.99 13.44
C LYS A 93 22.61 0.97 14.15
N TRP A 94 22.28 -0.32 14.07
CA TRP A 94 23.04 -1.40 14.72
C TRP A 94 24.03 -2.09 13.77
N LYS A 95 24.15 -1.62 12.54
CA LYS A 95 25.22 -2.00 11.59
C LYS A 95 26.37 -1.01 11.69
#